data_AF-A0AAV5CSI2-F1
#
_entry.id   AF-A0AAV5CSI2-F1
#
_cell.length_a   1.000
_cell.length_b   1.000
_cell.length_c   1.000
_cell.angle_alpha   90.00
_cell.angle_beta   90.00
_cell.angle_gamma   90.00
#
_symmetry.space_group_name_H-M   'P 1'
#
loop_
_entity.id
_entity.type
_entity.pdbx_description
1 polymer ?
#
loop_
_entity_poly.entity_id
_entity_poly.type
_entity_poly.pdbx_seq_one_letter_code
_entity_poly.pdbx_strand_id
1 'polypeptide(L)'
;MLWYCTVGGESWANYEYDIGTLELPDLGEGCCEKLTICSIAACNGKFYFNGGYAAIGVLEFRPAPVFSSVVIRQPIPHPFGFQKEFLVEAQQELYMVSLLSNSDPDVVYRFHVHKVDFSSNEWREVSDIGDRVFLLAWWYFGASRSADECGLQRNCIYLPCP
;
A
#
# COMPACT_ATOMS: atom_id res chain seq x y z
N MET A 1 -9.87 12.53 -6.96
CA MET A 1 -9.33 13.89 -6.78
C MET A 1 -8.19 13.85 -5.79
N LEU A 2 -7.10 14.54 -6.07
CA LEU A 2 -5.90 14.68 -5.25
C LEU A 2 -5.70 16.16 -4.92
N TRP A 3 -5.31 16.47 -3.69
CA TRP A 3 -4.88 17.80 -3.28
C TRP A 3 -3.40 17.74 -2.90
N TYR A 4 -2.62 18.72 -3.35
CA TYR A 4 -1.19 18.77 -3.05
C TYR A 4 -0.69 20.20 -2.88
N CYS A 5 0.38 20.35 -2.11
CA CYS A 5 1.07 21.61 -1.88
C CYS A 5 2.57 21.33 -1.87
N THR A 6 3.36 22.19 -2.51
CA THR A 6 4.82 22.11 -2.46
C THR A 6 5.34 22.69 -1.16
N VAL A 7 6.48 22.20 -0.68
CA VAL A 7 7.13 22.80 0.49
C VAL A 7 7.51 24.25 0.15
N GLY A 8 7.03 25.20 0.96
CA GLY A 8 7.17 26.64 0.69
C GLY A 8 6.17 27.20 -0.32
N GLY A 9 5.21 26.41 -0.79
CA GLY A 9 4.09 26.86 -1.60
C GLY A 9 3.06 27.65 -0.78
N GLU A 10 2.42 28.63 -1.41
CA GLU A 10 1.45 29.52 -0.76
C GLU A 10 -0.01 29.03 -0.86
N SER A 11 -0.29 28.04 -1.73
CA SER A 11 -1.64 27.54 -1.96
C SER A 11 -1.67 26.06 -2.30
N TRP A 12 -2.80 25.43 -1.97
CA TRP A 12 -3.10 24.05 -2.35
C TRP A 12 -3.58 24.00 -3.80
N ALA A 13 -3.05 23.05 -4.57
CA ALA A 13 -3.52 22.72 -5.91
C ALA A 13 -4.39 21.45 -5.84
N ASN A 14 -5.43 21.40 -6.69
CA ASN A 14 -6.20 20.18 -6.91
C ASN A 14 -5.81 19.54 -8.25
N TYR A 15 -5.95 18.23 -8.32
CA TYR A 15 -5.75 17.44 -9.53
C TYR A 15 -6.76 16.31 -9.60
N GLU A 16 -7.54 16.26 -10.67
CA GLU A 16 -8.41 15.13 -10.96
C GLU A 16 -7.59 14.02 -11.62
N TYR A 17 -7.36 12.94 -10.89
CA TYR A 17 -6.69 11.77 -11.42
C TYR A 17 -7.69 10.75 -11.96
N ASP A 18 -7.21 9.99 -12.94
CA ASP A 18 -7.83 8.78 -13.43
C ASP A 18 -6.75 7.69 -13.49
N ILE A 19 -6.94 6.65 -12.68
CA ILE A 19 -6.03 5.49 -12.62
C ILE A 19 -6.71 4.22 -13.17
N GLY A 20 -7.80 4.40 -13.92
CA GLY A 20 -8.53 3.33 -14.59
C GLY A 20 -9.76 2.85 -13.83
N THR A 21 -10.30 1.75 -14.35
CA THR A 21 -11.55 1.12 -13.88
C THR A 21 -11.31 -0.38 -13.76
N LEU A 22 -11.80 -0.98 -12.69
CA LEU A 22 -11.83 -2.42 -12.48
C LEU A 22 -13.16 -2.97 -13.01
N GLU A 23 -13.10 -3.87 -13.97
CA GLU A 23 -14.26 -4.65 -14.41
C GLU A 23 -14.56 -5.74 -13.37
N LEU A 24 -15.82 -5.86 -12.96
CA LEU A 24 -16.30 -6.78 -11.94
C LEU A 24 -17.34 -7.73 -12.56
N PRO A 25 -16.92 -8.63 -13.48
CA PRO A 25 -17.85 -9.50 -14.21
C PRO A 25 -18.65 -10.43 -13.29
N ASP A 26 -18.08 -10.78 -12.12
CA ASP A 26 -18.72 -11.62 -11.11
C ASP A 26 -19.96 -10.95 -10.47
N LEU A 27 -20.08 -9.63 -10.56
CA LEU A 27 -21.24 -8.87 -10.07
C LEU A 27 -22.29 -8.61 -11.16
N GLY A 28 -22.00 -8.93 -12.42
CA GLY A 28 -22.90 -8.75 -13.57
C GLY A 28 -22.22 -8.13 -14.78
N GLU A 29 -22.85 -8.29 -15.96
CA GLU A 29 -22.35 -7.70 -17.20
C GLU A 29 -22.39 -6.17 -17.11
N GLY A 30 -21.25 -5.52 -17.42
CA GLY A 30 -21.10 -4.07 -17.36
C GLY A 30 -20.92 -3.50 -15.94
N CYS A 31 -20.80 -4.34 -14.92
CA CYS A 31 -20.43 -3.90 -13.58
C CYS A 31 -18.94 -3.54 -13.55
N CYS A 32 -18.65 -2.29 -13.21
CA CYS A 32 -17.29 -1.80 -13.08
C CYS A 32 -17.16 -0.81 -11.92
N GLU A 33 -15.97 -0.71 -11.34
CA GLU A 33 -15.65 0.21 -10.25
C GLU A 33 -14.48 1.09 -10.64
N LYS A 34 -14.59 2.41 -10.41
CA LYS A 34 -13.46 3.32 -10.65
C LYS A 34 -12.35 3.03 -9.64
N LEU A 35 -11.14 2.82 -10.13
CA LEU A 35 -9.99 2.61 -9.25
C LEU A 35 -9.68 3.89 -8.48
N THR A 36 -9.50 3.74 -7.17
CA THR A 36 -9.12 4.82 -6.26
C THR A 36 -7.80 4.49 -5.58
N ILE A 37 -7.07 5.53 -5.16
CA ILE A 37 -5.87 5.35 -4.35
C ILE A 37 -6.32 4.98 -2.94
N CYS A 38 -6.14 3.71 -2.55
CA CYS A 38 -6.51 3.19 -1.24
C CYS A 38 -5.29 3.22 -0.32
N SER A 39 -4.27 2.40 -0.61
CA SER A 39 -3.04 2.38 0.17
C SER A 39 -1.96 3.21 -0.49
N ILE A 40 -1.22 4.00 0.29
CA ILE A 40 -0.16 4.88 -0.20
C ILE A 40 0.95 5.03 0.84
N ALA A 41 2.21 4.99 0.39
CA ALA A 41 3.38 5.27 1.22
C ALA A 41 4.39 6.13 0.45
N ALA A 42 5.00 7.09 1.15
CA ALA A 42 6.11 7.87 0.61
C ALA A 42 7.42 7.11 0.85
N CYS A 43 8.18 6.81 -0.20
CA CYS A 43 9.46 6.12 -0.09
C CYS A 43 10.41 6.66 -1.15
N ASN A 44 11.69 6.90 -0.80
CA ASN A 44 12.73 7.33 -1.74
C ASN A 44 12.33 8.51 -2.65
N GLY A 45 11.63 9.51 -2.09
CA GLY A 45 11.21 10.71 -2.80
C GLY A 45 10.03 10.55 -3.75
N LYS A 46 9.35 9.40 -3.74
CA LYS A 46 8.14 9.12 -4.53
C LYS A 46 7.01 8.65 -3.63
N PHE A 47 5.79 8.71 -4.14
CA PHE A 47 4.65 8.05 -3.52
C PHE A 47 4.36 6.76 -4.27
N TYR A 48 4.27 5.66 -3.53
CA TYR A 48 3.84 4.37 -4.06
C TYR A 48 2.44 4.10 -3.56
N PHE A 49 1.55 3.65 -4.44
CA PHE A 49 0.15 3.42 -4.10
C PHE A 49 -0.39 2.13 -4.71
N ASN A 50 -1.45 1.60 -4.09
CA ASN A 50 -2.12 0.34 -4.47
C ASN A 50 -1.10 -0.73 -4.82
N GLY A 51 -0.40 -1.24 -3.80
CA GLY A 51 0.62 -2.27 -3.96
C GLY A 51 0.00 -3.59 -4.40
N GLY A 52 -0.40 -3.70 -5.66
CA GLY A 52 -0.92 -4.93 -6.21
C GLY A 52 0.21 -5.95 -6.39
N TYR A 53 -0.13 -7.23 -6.34
CA TYR A 53 0.83 -8.31 -6.54
C TYR A 53 1.55 -8.27 -7.90
N ALA A 54 0.94 -7.65 -8.93
CA ALA A 54 1.48 -7.57 -10.29
C ALA A 54 2.10 -6.21 -10.64
N ALA A 55 1.69 -5.13 -9.97
CA ALA A 55 2.21 -3.80 -10.22
C ALA A 55 1.97 -2.88 -9.03
N ILE A 56 2.87 -1.91 -8.86
CA ILE A 56 2.77 -0.86 -7.84
C ILE A 56 2.58 0.48 -8.56
N GLY A 57 1.56 1.24 -8.20
CA GLY A 57 1.36 2.59 -8.70
C GLY A 57 2.44 3.54 -8.16
N VAL A 58 2.90 4.48 -8.98
CA VAL A 58 3.89 5.48 -8.61
C VAL A 58 3.37 6.87 -8.93
N LEU A 59 3.46 7.77 -7.96
CA LEU A 59 3.13 9.17 -8.08
C LEU A 59 4.37 10.02 -7.76
N GLU A 60 4.76 10.85 -8.72
CA GLU A 60 5.83 11.84 -8.59
C GLU A 60 5.27 13.25 -8.79
N PHE A 61 5.87 14.24 -8.14
CA PHE A 61 5.52 15.65 -8.33
C PHE A 61 6.63 16.36 -9.10
N ARG A 62 6.35 16.73 -10.36
CA ARG A 62 7.29 17.47 -11.21
C ARG A 62 6.58 18.44 -12.17
N PRO A 63 6.45 19.74 -11.84
CA PRO A 63 5.82 20.25 -10.61
C PRO A 63 4.35 19.80 -10.44
N ALA A 64 3.72 19.28 -11.50
CA ALA A 64 2.40 18.66 -11.44
C ALA A 64 2.49 17.15 -11.09
N PRO A 65 1.39 16.52 -10.65
CA PRO A 65 1.31 15.08 -10.43
C PRO A 65 1.58 14.28 -11.72
N VAL A 66 2.49 13.31 -11.65
CA VAL A 66 2.78 12.38 -12.73
C VAL A 66 2.58 10.97 -12.20
N PHE A 67 1.67 10.23 -12.85
CA PHE A 67 1.36 8.85 -12.52
C PHE A 67 2.11 7.89 -13.43
N SER A 68 2.64 6.82 -12.85
CA SER A 68 3.30 5.72 -13.55
C SER A 68 3.15 4.45 -12.72
N SER A 69 3.83 3.36 -13.10
CA SER A 69 3.80 2.10 -12.36
C SER A 69 5.12 1.35 -12.45
N VAL A 70 5.39 0.54 -11.43
CA VAL A 70 6.44 -0.47 -11.44
C VAL A 70 5.76 -1.83 -11.65
N VAL A 71 6.09 -2.48 -12.76
CA VAL A 71 5.63 -3.85 -13.04
C VAL A 71 6.45 -4.83 -12.21
N ILE A 72 5.76 -5.71 -11.48
CA ILE A 72 6.38 -6.78 -10.70
C ILE A 72 6.67 -7.96 -11.64
N ARG A 73 7.94 -8.37 -11.74
CA ARG A 73 8.39 -9.40 -12.70
C ARG A 73 7.87 -10.79 -12.35
N GLN A 74 7.81 -11.09 -11.06
CA GLN A 74 7.26 -12.33 -10.52
C GLN A 74 6.09 -12.00 -9.62
N PRO A 75 4.88 -11.84 -10.19
CA PRO A 75 3.71 -11.52 -9.39
C PRO A 75 3.44 -12.60 -8.36
N ILE A 76 3.07 -12.20 -7.16
CA ILE A 76 2.56 -13.13 -6.15
C ILE A 76 1.19 -13.63 -6.66
N PRO A 77 0.95 -14.95 -6.68
CA PRO A 77 -0.37 -15.48 -7.02
C PRO A 77 -1.43 -14.88 -6.10
N HIS A 78 -2.51 -14.35 -6.68
CA HIS A 78 -3.59 -13.76 -5.91
C HIS A 78 -4.14 -14.81 -4.92
N PRO A 79 -4.07 -14.58 -3.60
CA PRO A 79 -4.66 -15.50 -2.63
C PRO A 79 -6.19 -15.60 -2.84
N PHE A 80 -6.78 -16.71 -2.39
CA PHE A 80 -8.24 -16.82 -2.30
C PHE A 80 -8.74 -16.08 -1.04
N GLY A 81 -9.84 -15.33 -1.16
CA GLY A 81 -10.51 -14.63 -0.04
C GLY A 81 -10.34 -13.11 -0.05
N PHE A 82 -10.94 -12.44 0.93
CA PHE A 82 -10.86 -10.98 1.09
C PHE A 82 -9.46 -10.57 1.56
N GLN A 83 -8.92 -9.52 0.93
CA GLN A 83 -7.58 -9.05 1.18
C GLN A 83 -7.56 -7.55 1.37
N LYS A 84 -6.82 -7.11 2.40
CA LYS A 84 -6.51 -5.70 2.62
C LYS A 84 -5.00 -5.54 2.55
N GLU A 85 -4.55 -4.72 1.60
CA GLU A 85 -3.13 -4.46 1.34
C GLU A 85 -2.75 -3.09 1.90
N PHE A 86 -1.63 -3.04 2.62
CA PHE A 86 -1.11 -1.83 3.24
C PHE A 86 0.33 -1.63 2.81
N LEU A 87 0.62 -0.48 2.20
CA LEU A 87 1.97 -0.04 1.96
C LEU A 87 2.52 0.64 3.20
N VAL A 88 3.73 0.26 3.58
CA VAL A 88 4.45 0.82 4.74
C VAL A 88 5.86 1.17 4.29
N GLU A 89 6.25 2.43 4.47
CA GLU A 89 7.66 2.78 4.40
C GLU A 89 8.33 2.51 5.74
N ALA A 90 9.50 1.87 5.70
CA ALA A 90 10.36 1.70 6.85
C ALA A 90 11.82 1.74 6.41
N GLN A 91 12.58 2.72 6.94
CA GLN A 91 14.03 2.82 6.71
C GLN A 91 14.41 2.92 5.23
N GLN A 92 13.67 3.70 4.44
CA GLN A 92 13.86 3.89 2.99
C GLN A 92 13.52 2.65 2.15
N GLU A 93 12.87 1.66 2.77
CA GLU A 93 12.40 0.45 2.12
C GLU A 93 10.88 0.41 2.14
N LEU A 94 10.30 -0.10 1.07
CA LEU A 94 8.86 -0.19 0.91
C LEU A 94 8.40 -1.62 1.15
N TYR A 95 7.44 -1.75 2.06
CA TYR A 95 6.80 -3.00 2.44
C TYR A 95 5.33 -2.99 2.03
N MET A 96 4.80 -4.17 1.75
CA MET A 96 3.39 -4.46 1.62
C MET A 96 3.00 -5.46 2.71
N VAL A 97 2.04 -5.09 3.53
CA VAL A 97 1.36 -6.02 4.44
C VAL A 97 0.03 -6.43 3.83
N SER A 98 -0.15 -7.73 3.62
CA SER A 98 -1.41 -8.30 3.13
C SER A 98 -2.12 -8.97 4.30
N LEU A 99 -3.30 -8.48 4.67
CA LEU A 99 -4.17 -9.11 5.65
C LEU A 99 -5.21 -9.96 4.93
N LEU A 100 -5.28 -11.24 5.27
CA LEU A 100 -6.21 -12.19 4.67
C LEU A 100 -7.35 -12.46 5.64
N SER A 101 -8.56 -12.35 5.11
CA SER A 101 -9.80 -12.61 5.81
C SER A 101 -10.59 -13.69 5.06
N ASN A 102 -11.31 -14.54 5.79
CA ASN A 102 -12.09 -15.61 5.18
C ASN A 102 -13.43 -15.05 4.66
N SER A 103 -14.53 -15.28 5.39
CA SER A 103 -15.85 -14.75 5.06
C SER A 103 -16.16 -13.41 5.73
N ASP A 104 -15.56 -13.16 6.90
CA ASP A 104 -15.73 -11.90 7.66
C ASP A 104 -14.50 -11.01 7.41
N PRO A 105 -14.64 -9.86 6.72
CA PRO A 105 -13.53 -8.97 6.38
C PRO A 105 -12.90 -8.24 7.58
N ASP A 106 -13.51 -8.35 8.76
CA ASP A 106 -13.00 -7.77 10.00
C ASP A 106 -12.20 -8.80 10.84
N VAL A 107 -12.20 -10.07 10.42
CA VAL A 107 -11.45 -11.15 11.07
C VAL A 107 -10.24 -11.55 10.21
N VAL A 108 -9.06 -11.09 10.64
CA VAL A 108 -7.79 -11.46 10.04
C VAL A 108 -7.37 -12.84 10.54
N TYR A 109 -7.28 -13.83 9.64
CA TYR A 109 -6.80 -15.18 10.00
C TYR A 109 -5.33 -15.41 9.66
N ARG A 110 -4.80 -14.65 8.69
CA ARG A 110 -3.40 -14.72 8.25
C ARG A 110 -2.96 -13.35 7.76
N PHE A 111 -1.67 -13.09 7.88
CA PHE A 111 -1.03 -11.97 7.20
C PHE A 111 0.27 -12.41 6.54
N HIS A 112 0.69 -11.66 5.53
CA HIS A 112 2.00 -11.76 4.91
C HIS A 112 2.64 -10.38 4.85
N VAL A 113 3.97 -10.33 4.98
CA VAL A 113 4.74 -9.11 4.78
C VAL A 113 5.69 -9.34 3.62
N HIS A 114 5.65 -8.45 2.65
CA HIS A 114 6.55 -8.45 1.52
C HIS A 114 7.33 -7.14 1.49
N LYS A 115 8.59 -7.22 1.11
CA LYS A 115 9.45 -6.08 0.83
C LYS A 115 9.69 -6.02 -0.67
N VAL A 116 9.60 -4.84 -1.29
CA VAL A 116 9.94 -4.70 -2.70
C VAL A 116 11.46 -4.65 -2.87
N ASP A 117 11.98 -5.47 -3.78
CA ASP A 117 13.32 -5.30 -4.32
C ASP A 117 13.21 -4.50 -5.62
N PHE A 118 13.52 -3.20 -5.59
CA PHE A 118 13.48 -2.33 -6.77
C PHE A 118 14.57 -2.66 -7.82
N SER A 119 15.59 -3.45 -7.48
CA SER A 119 16.62 -3.87 -8.44
C SER A 119 16.11 -4.99 -9.35
N SER A 120 15.34 -5.94 -8.80
CA SER A 120 14.69 -7.01 -9.56
C SER A 120 13.23 -6.74 -9.90
N ASN A 121 12.61 -5.69 -9.33
CA ASN A 121 11.17 -5.41 -9.36
C ASN A 121 10.35 -6.63 -8.92
N GLU A 122 10.64 -7.14 -7.73
CA GLU A 122 9.99 -8.32 -7.16
C GLU A 122 9.57 -8.06 -5.72
N TRP A 123 8.45 -8.64 -5.32
CA TRP A 123 8.08 -8.75 -3.92
C TRP A 123 8.83 -9.92 -3.28
N ARG A 124 9.49 -9.68 -2.15
CA ARG A 124 10.14 -10.72 -1.34
C ARG A 124 9.43 -10.84 0.00
N GLU A 125 8.89 -12.01 0.28
CA GLU A 125 8.30 -12.29 1.58
C GLU A 125 9.37 -12.19 2.68
N VAL A 126 9.02 -11.54 3.78
CA VAL A 126 9.88 -11.37 4.95
C VAL A 126 9.10 -11.74 6.21
N SER A 127 9.77 -12.43 7.13
CA SER A 127 9.22 -12.81 8.44
C SER A 127 9.74 -11.93 9.59
N ASP A 128 10.67 -11.02 9.29
CA ASP A 128 11.30 -10.16 10.26
C ASP A 128 11.44 -8.73 9.72
N ILE A 129 10.79 -7.77 10.40
CA ILE A 129 10.90 -6.33 10.14
C ILE A 129 11.87 -5.64 11.11
N GLY A 130 12.64 -6.42 11.89
CA GLY A 130 13.69 -5.96 12.78
C GLY A 130 13.17 -5.33 14.07
N ASP A 131 13.77 -4.20 14.46
CA ASP A 131 13.40 -3.42 15.64
C ASP A 131 12.15 -2.54 15.44
N ARG A 132 11.51 -2.67 14.28
CA ARG A 132 10.34 -1.87 13.90
C ARG A 132 9.03 -2.54 14.31
N VAL A 133 8.00 -1.72 14.33
CA VAL A 133 6.59 -2.12 14.37
C VAL A 133 5.86 -1.49 13.21
N PHE A 134 4.94 -2.23 12.61
CA PHE A 134 4.03 -1.69 11.61
C PHE A 134 2.68 -1.41 12.27
N LEU A 135 2.22 -0.18 12.15
CA LEU A 135 0.93 0.30 12.64
C LEU A 135 0.01 0.45 11.45
N LEU A 136 -1.05 -0.34 11.42
CA LEU A 136 -2.05 -0.33 10.35
C LEU A 136 -3.33 0.31 10.85
N ALA A 137 -4.09 0.93 9.94
CA ALA A 137 -5.43 1.42 10.23
C ALA A 137 -6.39 0.98 9.14
N TRP A 138 -7.64 0.69 9.51
CA TRP A 138 -8.68 0.10 8.65
C TRP A 138 -8.86 0.72 7.26
N TRP A 139 -8.55 2.00 7.11
CA TRP A 139 -8.65 2.75 5.86
C TRP A 139 -7.33 2.79 5.07
N TYR A 140 -6.65 1.64 4.95
CA TYR A 140 -5.48 1.42 4.09
C TYR A 140 -4.22 2.25 4.42
N PHE A 141 -4.14 2.78 5.63
CA PHE A 141 -2.98 3.51 6.12
C PHE A 141 -2.01 2.57 6.84
N GLY A 142 -0.72 2.72 6.55
CA GLY A 142 0.36 1.98 7.16
C GLY A 142 1.52 2.90 7.54
N ALA A 143 2.06 2.72 8.74
CA ALA A 143 3.23 3.45 9.22
C ALA A 143 4.19 2.54 9.98
N SER A 144 5.48 2.91 9.97
CA SER A 144 6.52 2.23 10.74
C SER A 144 7.06 3.12 11.86
N ARG A 145 7.36 2.52 13.01
CA ARG A 145 8.07 3.17 14.13
C ARG A 145 9.06 2.21 14.78
N SER A 146 10.01 2.77 15.52
CA SER A 146 10.85 1.98 16.43
C SER A 146 9.98 1.39 17.53
N ALA A 147 10.11 0.08 17.77
CA ALA A 147 9.37 -0.61 18.81
C ALA A 147 9.72 -0.07 20.20
N ASP A 148 11.02 0.19 20.44
CA ASP A 148 11.53 0.68 21.72
C ASP A 148 10.98 2.07 22.06
N GLU A 149 10.89 2.96 21.05
CA GLU A 149 10.31 4.30 21.23
C GLU A 149 8.83 4.26 21.58
N CYS A 150 8.11 3.25 21.08
CA CYS A 150 6.68 3.09 21.33
C CYS A 150 6.38 2.19 22.54
N GLY A 151 7.38 1.57 23.16
CA GLY A 151 7.18 0.55 24.19
C GLY A 151 6.41 -0.68 23.69
N LEU A 152 6.52 -0.98 22.40
CA LEU A 152 5.82 -2.08 21.75
C LEU A 152 6.76 -3.27 21.52
N GLN A 153 6.19 -4.45 21.34
CA GLN A 153 6.96 -5.63 20.96
C GLN A 153 7.52 -5.45 19.53
N ARG A 154 8.82 -5.67 19.37
CA ARG A 154 9.55 -5.67 18.08
C ARG A 154 9.02 -6.72 17.12
N ASN A 155 9.23 -6.52 15.82
CA ASN A 155 8.80 -7.43 14.76
C ASN A 155 7.31 -7.80 14.85
N CYS A 156 6.45 -6.80 15.03
CA CYS A 156 5.01 -6.98 15.18
C CYS A 156 4.22 -6.00 14.34
N ILE A 157 3.03 -6.44 13.94
CA ILE A 157 2.04 -5.64 13.23
C ILE A 157 0.89 -5.40 14.19
N TYR A 158 0.50 -4.13 14.34
CA TYR A 158 -0.60 -3.73 15.21
C TYR A 158 -1.71 -3.16 14.34
N LEU A 159 -2.91 -3.72 14.51
CA LEU A 159 -4.14 -3.24 13.92
C LEU A 159 -5.09 -2.89 15.08
N PRO A 160 -5.61 -1.66 15.17
CA PRO A 160 -6.58 -1.30 16.19
C PRO A 160 -7.85 -2.14 16.01
N CYS A 161 -8.37 -2.71 17.09
CA CYS A 161 -9.70 -3.31 17.09
C CYS A 161 -10.76 -2.23 16.82
N PRO A 162 -11.79 -2.50 16.01
CA PRO A 162 -12.94 -1.59 15.85
C PRO A 162 -13.63 -1.30 17.19
#